data_AF-A0A6S9A3L9-F1
#
_entry.id   AF-A0A6S9A3L9-F1
#
_cell.length_a   1.000
_cell.length_b   1.000
_cell.length_c   1.000
_cell.angle_alpha   90.00
_cell.angle_beta   90.00
_cell.angle_gamma   90.00
#
_symmetry.space_group_name_H-M   'P 1'
#
loop_
_entity.id
_entity.type
_entity.pdbx_description
1 polymer ?
#
loop_
_entity_poly.entity_id
_entity_poly.type
_entity_poly.pdbx_seq_one_letter_code
_entity_poly.pdbx_strand_id
1 'polypeptide(L)'
;MILYDAVAGGSDSIGWIAAFIGCLGFGSFAVPMKGEAANSVDVDPLVFQTYKTAMSFITCWFVLLLGVEFQYTPIGIISGLLWVPAGTVGIYGVRNAGIAVCVGTWSGVTVLVSFIWGLFIFGEQVRSRVQTFLAVVLLLFGLSGMAYFSASNVQQSNSKDNKASFQLSSSLTLENDLSQRLLGNDDDDDDVEKELKSKESSIPTASLSTDDNEYDADDEAGLLSTRNSSKESLIDSPAYTEEQRSETIDVCGLKLSRFSVGLAASVYNGALGGSAIVPMHYSK
;
A
#
# COMPACT_ATOMS: atom_id res chain seq x y z
N MET A 1 2.86 -23.96 31.83
CA MET A 1 4.18 -24.19 32.47
C MET A 1 5.21 -24.78 31.49
N ILE A 2 4.92 -25.87 30.77
CA ILE A 2 5.87 -26.51 29.82
C ILE A 2 6.33 -25.58 28.67
N LEU A 3 5.46 -24.72 28.15
CA LEU A 3 5.86 -23.74 27.12
C LEU A 3 6.77 -22.64 27.68
N TYR A 4 6.61 -22.30 28.96
CA TYR A 4 7.42 -21.27 29.63
C TYR A 4 8.82 -21.78 29.92
N ASP A 5 8.97 -23.05 30.34
CA ASP A 5 10.28 -23.66 30.55
C ASP A 5 11.04 -23.90 29.24
N ALA A 6 10.34 -24.18 28.14
CA ALA A 6 10.94 -24.25 26.80
C ALA A 6 11.43 -22.89 26.27
N VAL A 7 10.75 -21.79 26.64
CA VAL A 7 11.16 -20.42 26.28
C VAL A 7 12.24 -19.89 27.22
N ALA A 8 12.19 -20.23 28.52
CA ALA A 8 13.16 -19.81 29.52
C ALA A 8 14.49 -20.58 29.44
N GLY A 9 14.51 -21.77 28.83
CA GLY A 9 15.66 -22.68 28.79
C GLY A 9 16.65 -22.51 27.64
N GLY A 10 16.36 -21.71 26.62
CA GLY A 10 17.35 -21.38 25.58
C GLY A 10 16.87 -21.54 24.15
N SER A 11 16.79 -20.42 23.45
CA SER A 11 17.71 -20.13 22.34
C SER A 11 17.32 -18.75 21.82
N ASP A 12 18.30 -17.85 21.66
CA ASP A 12 18.10 -16.57 20.97
C ASP A 12 17.39 -16.77 19.61
N SER A 13 17.55 -17.96 19.03
CA SER A 13 16.82 -18.49 17.87
C SER A 13 15.31 -18.35 17.95
N ILE A 14 14.65 -18.66 19.08
CA ILE A 14 13.19 -18.52 19.20
C ILE A 14 12.78 -17.05 19.08
N GLY A 15 13.54 -16.15 19.70
CA GLY A 15 13.32 -14.71 19.58
C GLY A 15 13.48 -14.21 18.14
N TRP A 16 14.53 -14.67 17.45
CA TRP A 16 14.75 -14.35 16.03
C TRP A 16 13.66 -14.91 15.12
N ILE A 17 13.19 -16.13 15.34
CA ILE A 17 12.09 -16.74 14.59
C ILE A 17 10.80 -15.95 14.83
N ALA A 18 10.48 -15.60 16.08
CA ALA A 18 9.31 -14.80 16.40
C ALA A 18 9.37 -13.41 15.75
N ALA A 19 10.53 -12.75 15.77
CA ALA A 19 10.75 -11.48 15.10
C ALA A 19 10.59 -11.59 13.58
N PHE A 20 11.10 -12.67 12.97
CA PHE A 20 10.96 -12.92 11.54
C PHE A 20 9.51 -13.18 11.13
N ILE A 21 8.79 -14.03 11.87
CA ILE A 21 7.36 -14.27 11.67
C ILE A 21 6.57 -12.96 11.84
N GLY A 22 6.91 -12.17 12.86
CA GLY A 22 6.35 -10.84 13.07
C GLY A 22 6.60 -9.92 11.87
N CYS A 23 7.82 -9.89 11.36
CA CYS A 23 8.17 -9.10 10.18
C CYS A 23 7.38 -9.54 8.94
N LEU A 24 7.18 -10.84 8.72
CA LEU A 24 6.38 -11.35 7.61
C LEU A 24 4.89 -11.03 7.78
N GLY A 25 4.34 -11.22 8.99
CA GLY A 25 2.94 -10.91 9.28
C GLY A 25 2.64 -9.41 9.14
N PHE A 26 3.47 -8.57 9.76
CA PHE A 26 3.36 -7.11 9.66
C PHE A 26 3.74 -6.57 8.28
N GLY A 27 4.57 -7.26 7.50
CA GLY A 27 4.89 -6.85 6.13
C GLY A 27 3.78 -7.21 5.14
N SER A 28 3.15 -8.37 5.32
CA SER A 28 2.18 -8.93 4.35
C SER A 28 0.75 -8.44 4.55
N PHE A 29 0.34 -7.97 5.74
CA PHE A 29 -1.07 -7.60 6.00
C PHE A 29 -1.58 -6.48 5.09
N ALA A 30 -0.71 -5.63 4.56
CA ALA A 30 -1.10 -4.54 3.69
C ALA A 30 -1.35 -5.01 2.24
N VAL A 31 -0.87 -6.19 1.84
CA VAL A 31 -1.00 -6.70 0.48
C VAL A 31 -2.47 -7.00 0.13
N PRO A 32 -3.25 -7.72 0.96
CA PRO A 32 -4.67 -7.95 0.68
C PRO A 32 -5.50 -6.68 0.54
N MET A 33 -5.10 -5.58 1.20
CA MET A 33 -5.79 -4.29 1.10
C MET A 33 -5.72 -3.68 -0.30
N LYS A 34 -4.72 -4.07 -1.10
CA LYS A 34 -4.55 -3.61 -2.49
C LYS A 34 -5.19 -4.56 -3.50
N GLY A 35 -5.68 -5.72 -3.06
CA GLY A 35 -6.29 -6.70 -3.96
C GLY A 35 -7.49 -6.11 -4.70
N GLU A 36 -7.67 -6.48 -5.97
CA GLU A 36 -8.79 -6.05 -6.81
C GLU A 36 -10.14 -6.33 -6.15
N ALA A 37 -10.25 -7.50 -5.49
CA ALA A 37 -11.45 -7.89 -4.76
C ALA A 37 -11.78 -6.96 -3.58
N ALA A 38 -10.78 -6.34 -2.94
CA ALA A 38 -11.00 -5.39 -1.86
C ALA A 38 -11.34 -3.98 -2.41
N ASN A 39 -10.72 -3.59 -3.53
CA ASN A 39 -11.00 -2.32 -4.17
C ASN A 39 -12.36 -2.29 -4.88
N SER A 40 -12.83 -3.42 -5.43
CA SER A 40 -14.09 -3.48 -6.18
C SER A 40 -15.33 -3.24 -5.31
N VAL A 41 -15.23 -3.49 -4.01
CA VAL A 41 -16.35 -3.35 -3.05
C VAL A 41 -16.35 -1.97 -2.37
N ASP A 42 -15.30 -1.15 -2.55
CA ASP A 42 -15.11 0.14 -1.88
C ASP A 42 -15.40 0.06 -0.37
N VAL A 43 -14.74 -0.88 0.31
CA VAL A 43 -15.01 -1.15 1.73
C VAL A 43 -14.64 0.06 2.58
N ASP A 44 -15.59 0.53 3.40
CA ASP A 44 -15.35 1.61 4.36
C ASP A 44 -14.18 1.25 5.31
N PRO A 45 -13.23 2.16 5.58
CA PRO A 45 -12.13 1.93 6.52
C PRO A 45 -12.57 1.42 7.89
N LEU A 46 -13.74 1.81 8.40
CA LEU A 46 -14.31 1.34 9.66
C LEU A 46 -14.70 -0.14 9.61
N VAL A 47 -15.23 -0.60 8.48
CA VAL A 47 -15.56 -2.02 8.28
C VAL A 47 -14.27 -2.85 8.27
N PHE A 48 -13.25 -2.38 7.56
CA PHE A 48 -11.95 -3.06 7.55
C PHE A 48 -11.30 -3.11 8.94
N GLN A 49 -11.36 -2.00 9.69
CA GLN A 49 -10.88 -1.94 11.08
C GLN A 49 -11.67 -2.90 11.98
N THR A 50 -12.98 -3.05 11.78
CA THR A 50 -13.84 -3.97 12.55
C THR A 50 -13.44 -5.43 12.30
N TYR A 51 -13.15 -5.80 11.05
CA TYR A 51 -12.63 -7.14 10.77
C TYR A 51 -11.28 -7.39 11.44
N LYS A 52 -10.37 -6.40 11.38
CA LYS A 52 -9.06 -6.49 12.03
C LYS A 52 -9.18 -6.67 13.55
N THR A 53 -10.05 -5.89 14.20
CA THR A 53 -10.27 -5.98 15.65
C THR A 53 -10.96 -7.27 16.04
N ALA A 54 -11.95 -7.73 15.28
CA ALA A 54 -12.64 -9.00 15.51
C ALA A 54 -11.67 -10.19 15.39
N MET A 55 -10.84 -10.21 14.35
CA MET A 55 -9.81 -11.24 14.19
C MET A 55 -8.81 -11.21 15.34
N SER A 56 -8.33 -10.03 15.74
CA SER A 56 -7.46 -9.90 16.91
C SER A 56 -8.13 -10.45 18.16
N PHE A 57 -9.39 -10.09 18.42
CA PHE A 57 -10.16 -10.56 19.56
C PHE A 57 -10.29 -12.08 19.56
N ILE A 58 -10.66 -12.70 18.44
CA ILE A 58 -10.78 -14.15 18.29
C ILE A 58 -9.43 -14.83 18.52
N THR A 59 -8.35 -14.32 17.92
CA THR A 59 -7.00 -14.90 18.08
C THR A 59 -6.47 -14.81 19.51
N CYS A 60 -6.87 -13.79 20.29
CA CYS A 60 -6.49 -13.70 21.70
C CYS A 60 -7.04 -14.86 22.55
N TRP A 61 -8.21 -15.43 22.21
CA TRP A 61 -8.74 -16.60 22.90
C TRP A 61 -7.87 -17.85 22.69
N PHE A 62 -7.20 -17.95 21.55
CA PHE A 62 -6.28 -19.05 21.29
C PHE A 62 -5.07 -19.03 22.23
N VAL A 63 -4.62 -17.84 22.64
CA VAL A 63 -3.55 -17.68 23.62
C VAL A 63 -3.97 -18.19 25.00
N LEU A 64 -5.24 -18.01 25.38
CA LEU A 64 -5.78 -18.56 26.63
C LEU A 64 -5.83 -20.10 26.61
N LEU A 65 -6.12 -20.71 25.45
CA LEU A 65 -6.09 -22.16 25.30
C LEU A 65 -4.68 -22.76 25.47
N LEU A 66 -3.63 -21.97 25.25
CA LEU A 66 -2.23 -22.37 25.52
C LEU A 66 -1.87 -22.33 27.02
N GLY A 67 -2.83 -22.05 27.91
CA GLY A 67 -2.66 -22.07 29.36
C GLY A 67 -2.09 -20.78 29.94
N VAL A 68 -2.21 -19.65 29.22
CA VAL A 68 -1.88 -18.33 29.76
C VAL A 68 -3.05 -17.84 30.64
N GLU A 69 -2.76 -17.46 31.88
CA GLU A 69 -3.78 -16.96 32.81
C GLU A 69 -4.36 -15.61 32.35
N PHE A 70 -5.68 -15.47 32.45
CA PHE A 70 -6.36 -14.22 32.11
C PHE A 70 -6.20 -13.20 33.24
N GLN A 71 -5.48 -12.11 32.97
CA GLN A 71 -5.34 -10.97 33.89
C GLN A 71 -6.13 -9.78 33.35
N TYR A 72 -7.27 -9.48 33.99
CA TYR A 72 -8.07 -8.33 33.61
C TYR A 72 -7.42 -7.02 34.07
N THR A 73 -7.21 -6.10 33.13
CA THR A 73 -6.73 -4.75 33.43
C THR A 73 -7.61 -3.69 32.76
N PRO A 74 -8.25 -2.78 33.50
CA PRO A 74 -9.09 -1.73 32.91
C PRO A 74 -8.28 -0.76 32.02
N ILE A 75 -6.98 -0.60 32.29
CA ILE A 75 -6.08 0.23 31.49
C ILE A 75 -5.89 -0.32 30.07
N GLY A 76 -6.08 -1.62 29.86
CA GLY A 76 -6.10 -2.24 28.53
C GLY A 76 -7.25 -1.73 27.65
N ILE A 77 -8.39 -1.35 28.25
CA ILE A 77 -9.53 -0.77 27.52
C ILE A 77 -9.14 0.59 26.95
N ILE A 78 -8.42 1.42 27.72
CA ILE A 78 -7.93 2.73 27.27
C ILE A 78 -6.94 2.55 26.11
N SER A 79 -6.03 1.57 26.20
CA SER A 79 -5.11 1.23 25.11
C SER A 79 -5.86 0.81 23.83
N GLY A 80 -6.87 -0.07 23.95
CA GLY A 80 -7.73 -0.46 22.83
C GLY A 80 -8.49 0.72 22.22
N LEU A 81 -9.01 1.62 23.05
CA LEU A 81 -9.70 2.85 22.63
C LEU A 81 -8.78 3.82 21.87
N LEU A 82 -7.48 3.88 22.19
CA LEU A 82 -6.51 4.66 21.42
C LEU A 82 -6.09 3.96 20.14
N TRP A 83 -5.99 2.62 20.18
CA TRP A 83 -5.55 1.82 19.04
C TRP A 83 -6.57 1.74 17.90
N VAL A 84 -7.88 1.71 18.20
CA VAL A 84 -8.92 1.61 17.16
C VAL A 84 -8.95 2.84 16.24
N PRO A 85 -9.06 4.08 16.74
CA PRO A 85 -9.00 5.27 15.90
C PRO A 85 -7.68 5.42 15.17
N ALA A 86 -6.56 5.06 15.81
CA ALA A 86 -5.25 5.03 15.16
C ALA A 86 -5.31 4.13 13.91
N GLY A 87 -5.79 2.90 14.07
CA GLY A 87 -5.95 1.95 12.98
C GLY A 87 -6.84 2.45 11.84
N THR A 88 -7.99 3.05 12.15
CA THR A 88 -8.90 3.63 11.14
C THR A 88 -8.23 4.76 10.36
N VAL A 89 -7.56 5.68 11.05
CA VAL A 89 -6.83 6.78 10.40
C VAL A 89 -5.63 6.26 9.60
N GLY A 90 -4.99 5.18 10.06
CA GLY A 90 -3.95 4.48 9.31
C GLY A 90 -4.44 3.93 7.97
N ILE A 91 -5.59 3.24 7.96
CA ILE A 91 -6.23 2.74 6.72
C ILE A 91 -6.58 3.90 5.79
N TYR A 92 -7.15 4.98 6.32
CA TYR A 92 -7.42 6.19 5.55
C TYR A 92 -6.13 6.79 4.96
N GLY A 93 -5.04 6.80 5.73
CA GLY A 93 -3.70 7.19 5.27
C GLY A 93 -3.25 6.36 4.07
N VAL A 94 -3.31 5.03 4.17
CA VAL A 94 -2.92 4.08 3.11
C VAL A 94 -3.66 4.36 1.81
N ARG A 95 -4.98 4.59 1.88
CA ARG A 95 -5.82 4.84 0.70
C ARG A 95 -5.43 6.16 -0.01
N ASN A 96 -4.93 7.14 0.72
CA ASN A 96 -4.64 8.47 0.18
C ASN A 96 -3.16 8.68 -0.24
N ALA A 97 -2.20 8.16 0.52
CA ALA A 97 -0.76 8.36 0.25
C ALA A 97 -0.02 7.09 -0.19
N GLY A 98 -0.67 5.93 -0.16
CA GLY A 98 -0.14 4.64 -0.61
C GLY A 98 0.57 3.85 0.49
N ILE A 99 0.56 2.52 0.35
CA ILE A 99 1.07 1.57 1.35
C ILE A 99 2.53 1.85 1.72
N ALA A 100 3.42 1.99 0.74
CA ALA A 100 4.86 2.13 1.00
C ALA A 100 5.18 3.36 1.85
N VAL A 101 4.62 4.52 1.49
CA VAL A 101 4.86 5.79 2.20
C VAL A 101 4.22 5.75 3.59
N CYS A 102 2.95 5.33 3.69
CA CYS A 102 2.22 5.34 4.94
C CYS A 102 2.81 4.36 5.96
N VAL A 103 3.08 3.10 5.56
CA VAL A 103 3.62 2.06 6.45
C VAL A 103 4.96 2.47 7.02
N GLY A 104 5.86 2.98 6.17
CA GLY A 104 7.16 3.50 6.62
C GLY A 104 7.01 4.69 7.56
N THR A 105 6.11 5.63 7.25
CA THR A 105 5.91 6.83 8.06
C THR A 105 5.34 6.51 9.44
N TRP A 106 4.22 5.78 9.53
CA TRP A 106 3.61 5.53 10.84
C TRP A 106 4.50 4.65 11.70
N SER A 107 5.19 3.64 11.13
CA SER A 107 6.05 2.74 11.91
C SER A 107 7.23 3.50 12.49
N GLY A 108 7.82 4.40 11.71
CA GLY A 108 8.83 5.33 12.16
C GLY A 108 8.36 6.23 13.30
N VAL A 109 7.19 6.87 13.14
CA VAL A 109 6.61 7.73 14.18
C VAL A 109 6.26 6.94 15.44
N THR A 110 5.72 5.73 15.32
CA THR A 110 5.46 4.82 16.46
C THR A 110 6.74 4.57 17.24
N VAL A 111 7.85 4.22 16.58
CA VAL A 111 9.14 3.96 17.25
C VAL A 111 9.64 5.21 17.98
N LEU A 112 9.53 6.39 17.37
CA LEU A 112 9.94 7.64 18.01
C LEU A 112 9.10 7.96 19.26
N VAL A 113 7.79 7.82 19.16
CA VAL A 113 6.87 8.10 20.27
C VAL A 113 7.09 7.09 21.40
N SER A 114 7.23 5.81 21.08
CA SER A 114 7.58 4.77 22.06
C SER A 114 8.91 5.07 22.75
N PHE A 115 9.92 5.51 21.98
CA PHE A 115 11.22 5.89 22.53
C PHE A 115 11.13 7.11 23.47
N ILE A 116 10.37 8.13 23.09
CA ILE A 116 10.11 9.32 23.93
C ILE A 116 9.44 8.91 25.23
N TRP A 117 8.42 8.05 25.18
CA TRP A 117 7.74 7.56 26.38
C TRP A 117 8.68 6.74 27.28
N GLY A 118 9.49 5.84 26.71
CA GLY A 118 10.47 5.05 27.47
C GLY A 118 11.52 5.91 28.17
N LEU A 119 12.02 6.94 27.48
CA LEU A 119 13.04 7.83 28.04
C LEU A 119 12.48 8.78 29.10
N PHE A 120 11.32 9.42 28.84
CA PHE A 120 10.80 10.47 29.72
C PHE A 120 9.87 9.96 30.83
N ILE A 121 8.99 9.00 30.55
CA ILE A 121 8.04 8.49 31.55
C ILE A 121 8.66 7.35 32.35
N PHE A 122 9.21 6.33 31.68
CA PHE A 122 9.71 5.15 32.39
C PHE A 122 11.07 5.41 33.04
N GLY A 123 11.77 6.47 32.62
CA GLY A 123 13.06 6.85 33.17
C GLY A 123 14.11 5.76 32.94
N GLU A 124 13.98 4.98 31.85
CA GLU A 124 14.90 3.89 31.55
C GLU A 124 16.33 4.45 31.37
N GLN A 125 17.27 3.91 32.13
CA GLN A 125 18.65 4.38 32.11
C GLN A 125 19.35 3.93 30.82
N VAL A 126 19.47 4.85 29.86
CA VAL A 126 20.29 4.65 28.67
C VAL A 126 21.78 4.72 29.01
N ARG A 127 22.54 3.69 28.65
CA ARG A 127 23.99 3.58 28.88
C ARG A 127 24.76 4.80 28.35
N SER A 128 24.32 5.36 27.22
CA SER A 128 24.88 6.59 26.66
C SER A 128 23.80 7.39 25.94
N ARG A 129 23.45 8.56 26.49
CA ARG A 129 22.47 9.48 25.90
C ARG A 129 22.84 9.89 24.47
N VAL A 130 24.15 10.02 24.19
CA VAL A 130 24.67 10.43 22.89
C VAL A 130 24.48 9.33 21.85
N GLN A 131 24.79 8.07 22.20
CA GLN A 131 24.60 6.95 21.27
C GLN A 131 23.11 6.76 20.93
N THR A 132 22.24 6.90 21.92
CA THR A 132 20.80 6.81 21.70
C THR A 132 20.28 7.92 20.80
N PHE A 133 20.71 9.17 21.05
CA PHE A 133 20.34 10.30 20.19
C PHE A 133 20.83 10.10 18.75
N LEU A 134 22.07 9.65 18.56
CA LEU A 134 22.63 9.36 17.24
C LEU A 134 21.85 8.25 16.52
N ALA A 135 21.46 7.19 17.23
CA ALA A 135 20.64 6.11 16.68
C ALA A 135 19.26 6.62 16.23
N VAL A 136 18.62 7.48 17.03
CA VAL A 136 17.33 8.10 16.67
C VAL A 136 17.46 8.99 15.43
N VAL A 137 18.51 9.83 15.35
CA VAL A 137 18.78 10.66 14.16
C VAL A 137 19.02 9.81 12.92
N LEU A 138 19.81 8.74 13.05
CA LEU A 138 20.07 7.82 11.96
C LEU A 138 18.79 7.11 11.49
N LEU A 139 17.93 6.70 12.42
CA LEU A 139 16.63 6.11 12.14
C LEU A 139 15.71 7.11 11.43
N LEU A 140 15.65 8.37 11.88
CA LEU A 140 14.91 9.45 11.22
C LEU A 140 15.41 9.69 9.79
N PHE A 141 16.72 9.69 9.59
CA PHE A 141 17.31 9.85 8.27
C PHE A 141 16.94 8.69 7.33
N GLY A 142 17.01 7.45 7.82
CA GLY A 142 16.59 6.26 7.05
C GLY A 142 15.12 6.31 6.65
N LEU A 143 14.24 6.67 7.59
CA LEU A 143 12.80 6.82 7.32
C LEU A 143 12.51 7.94 6.32
N SER A 144 13.19 9.09 6.48
CA SER A 144 13.05 10.24 5.58
C SER A 144 13.51 9.89 4.17
N GLY A 145 14.61 9.15 4.03
CA GLY A 145 15.09 8.65 2.75
C GLY A 145 14.09 7.72 2.08
N MET A 146 13.55 6.74 2.82
CA MET A 146 12.52 5.84 2.28
C MET A 146 11.26 6.59 1.84
N ALA A 147 10.79 7.56 2.63
CA ALA A 147 9.63 8.38 2.29
C ALA A 147 9.88 9.23 1.03
N TYR A 148 11.07 9.84 0.93
CA TYR A 148 11.46 10.68 -0.20
C TYR A 148 11.48 9.90 -1.52
N PHE A 149 12.17 8.75 -1.55
CA PHE A 149 12.25 7.92 -2.77
C PHE A 149 10.93 7.23 -3.11
N SER A 150 10.09 6.94 -2.11
CA SER A 150 8.75 6.38 -2.37
C SER A 150 7.81 7.43 -2.98
N ALA A 151 7.96 8.70 -2.63
CA ALA A 151 7.15 9.79 -3.17
C ALA A 151 7.56 10.17 -4.61
N SER A 152 8.84 10.10 -4.97
CA SER A 152 9.32 10.50 -6.31
C SER A 152 8.79 9.62 -7.44
N ASN A 153 8.63 8.32 -7.19
CA ASN A 153 8.12 7.38 -8.20
C ASN A 153 6.66 7.68 -8.58
N VAL A 154 5.89 8.21 -7.63
CA VAL A 154 4.49 8.62 -7.84
C VAL A 154 4.41 9.86 -8.73
N GLN A 155 5.29 10.84 -8.54
CA GLN A 155 5.25 12.09 -9.31
C GLN A 155 5.67 11.90 -10.79
N GLN A 156 6.50 10.89 -11.06
CA GLN A 156 6.95 10.57 -12.41
C GLN A 156 5.89 9.84 -13.27
N SER A 157 5.02 9.00 -12.69
CA SER A 157 3.92 8.39 -13.49
C SER A 157 2.92 9.46 -13.92
N ASN A 158 2.47 10.29 -12.98
CA ASN A 158 1.53 11.39 -13.26
C ASN A 158 2.04 12.35 -14.36
N SER A 159 3.36 12.57 -14.46
CA SER A 159 3.93 13.47 -15.46
C SER A 159 4.00 12.86 -16.86
N LYS A 160 4.03 11.52 -16.98
CA LYS A 160 4.03 10.80 -18.26
C LYS A 160 2.62 10.61 -18.78
N ASP A 161 1.69 10.23 -17.90
CA ASP A 161 0.30 9.96 -18.29
C ASP A 161 -0.43 11.23 -18.68
N ASN A 162 -0.20 12.35 -18.00
CA ASN A 162 -0.71 13.66 -18.44
C ASN A 162 -0.17 14.11 -19.80
N LYS A 163 1.05 13.72 -20.17
CA LYS A 163 1.57 14.02 -21.51
C LYS A 163 0.92 13.13 -22.57
N ALA A 164 0.70 11.86 -22.27
CA ALA A 164 0.06 10.92 -23.19
C ALA A 164 -1.43 11.26 -23.40
N SER A 165 -2.18 11.55 -22.33
CA SER A 165 -3.58 11.95 -22.41
C SER A 165 -3.73 13.29 -23.12
N PHE A 166 -2.88 14.27 -22.82
CA PHE A 166 -2.87 15.55 -23.55
C PHE A 166 -2.57 15.36 -25.04
N GLN A 167 -1.64 14.47 -25.39
CA GLN A 167 -1.36 14.13 -26.80
C GLN A 167 -2.54 13.45 -27.48
N LEU A 168 -3.23 12.53 -26.80
CA LEU A 168 -4.41 11.85 -27.33
C LEU A 168 -5.61 12.79 -27.47
N SER A 169 -5.86 13.67 -26.50
CA SER A 169 -6.91 14.71 -26.61
C SER A 169 -6.59 15.70 -27.73
N SER A 170 -5.31 16.02 -27.94
CA SER A 170 -4.86 16.87 -29.06
C SER A 170 -5.05 16.18 -30.42
N SER A 171 -4.89 14.85 -30.51
CA SER A 171 -5.14 14.13 -31.77
C SER A 171 -6.64 14.04 -32.09
N LEU A 172 -7.48 13.76 -31.09
CA LEU A 172 -8.94 13.69 -31.27
C LEU A 172 -9.56 15.03 -31.65
N THR A 173 -9.03 16.14 -31.12
CA THR A 173 -9.48 17.49 -31.53
C THR A 173 -9.08 17.81 -32.98
N LEU A 174 -7.92 17.33 -33.43
CA LEU A 174 -7.49 17.50 -34.83
C LEU A 174 -8.32 16.64 -35.80
N GLU A 175 -8.69 15.43 -35.41
CA GLU A 175 -9.56 14.54 -36.21
C GLU A 175 -10.98 15.12 -36.38
N ASN A 176 -11.52 15.73 -35.33
CA ASN A 176 -12.81 16.41 -35.37
C ASN A 176 -12.79 17.66 -36.29
N ASP A 177 -11.73 18.48 -36.24
CA ASP A 177 -11.62 19.66 -37.11
C ASP A 177 -11.47 19.27 -38.58
N LEU A 178 -10.76 18.17 -38.87
CA LEU A 178 -10.60 17.67 -40.24
C LEU A 178 -11.90 17.09 -40.80
N SER A 179 -12.66 16.36 -39.97
CA SER A 179 -13.97 15.83 -40.33
C SER A 179 -14.99 16.94 -40.58
N GLN A 180 -14.95 18.02 -39.79
CA GLN A 180 -15.84 19.16 -39.96
C GLN A 180 -15.53 19.96 -41.24
N ARG A 181 -14.27 20.03 -41.67
CA ARG A 181 -13.88 20.62 -42.96
C ARG A 181 -14.30 19.78 -44.16
N LEU A 182 -14.31 18.45 -44.04
CA LEU A 182 -14.73 17.55 -45.12
C LEU A 182 -16.25 17.54 -45.32
N LEU A 183 -17.04 17.81 -44.27
CA LEU A 183 -18.51 17.82 -44.34
C LEU A 183 -19.11 19.22 -44.59
N GLY A 184 -18.28 20.24 -44.78
CA GLY A 184 -18.68 21.66 -44.79
C GLY A 184 -18.78 22.33 -46.16
N ASN A 185 -18.56 21.64 -47.27
CA ASN A 185 -18.49 22.23 -48.62
C ASN A 185 -19.36 21.47 -49.64
N ASP A 186 -20.65 21.29 -49.35
CA ASP A 186 -21.63 20.70 -50.28
C ASP A 186 -22.52 21.75 -50.97
N ASP A 187 -22.00 22.96 -51.18
CA ASP A 187 -22.60 23.95 -52.08
C ASP A 187 -21.61 24.19 -53.23
N ASP A 188 -21.51 23.23 -54.16
CA ASP A 188 -21.32 23.42 -55.60
C ASP A 188 -20.67 22.18 -56.28
N ASP A 189 -21.26 21.81 -57.42
CA ASP A 189 -20.73 21.02 -58.53
C ASP A 189 -20.88 19.48 -58.57
N ASP A 190 -21.89 19.08 -59.35
CA ASP A 190 -22.00 17.86 -60.14
C ASP A 190 -20.69 17.56 -60.91
N ASP A 191 -19.92 16.50 -60.57
CA ASP A 191 -19.12 15.69 -61.54
C ASP A 191 -18.13 14.65 -60.94
N VAL A 192 -18.17 14.31 -59.65
CA VAL A 192 -17.12 13.44 -59.02
C VAL A 192 -17.60 12.01 -58.71
N GLU A 193 -18.37 11.37 -59.60
CA GLU A 193 -18.86 9.98 -59.45
C GLU A 193 -18.03 8.94 -60.24
N LYS A 194 -16.70 9.11 -60.36
CA LYS A 194 -15.88 8.16 -61.16
C LYS A 194 -14.61 7.58 -60.54
N GLU A 195 -14.22 7.93 -59.31
CA GLU A 195 -12.90 7.51 -58.78
C GLU A 195 -12.90 6.66 -57.50
N LEU A 196 -14.03 6.13 -57.05
CA LEU A 196 -14.09 5.33 -55.80
C LEU A 196 -14.39 3.83 -55.97
N LYS A 197 -14.26 3.28 -57.18
CA LYS A 197 -14.46 1.82 -57.44
C LYS A 197 -13.18 0.97 -57.47
N SER A 198 -12.01 1.48 -57.10
CA SER A 198 -10.74 0.72 -57.29
C SER A 198 -10.03 0.20 -56.03
N LYS A 199 -10.54 0.39 -54.81
CA LYS A 199 -9.81 0.01 -53.58
C LYS A 199 -10.69 -0.71 -52.57
N GLU A 200 -11.18 -1.89 -52.95
CA GLU A 200 -11.75 -2.84 -52.00
C GLU A 200 -11.27 -4.25 -52.36
N SER A 201 -10.02 -4.57 -52.01
CA SER A 201 -9.49 -5.93 -52.05
C SER A 201 -8.24 -6.02 -51.18
N SER A 202 -8.42 -6.53 -49.95
CA SER A 202 -7.48 -7.42 -49.22
C SER A 202 -7.64 -7.26 -47.70
N ILE A 203 -8.48 -8.10 -47.10
CA ILE A 203 -8.45 -8.39 -45.65
C ILE A 203 -8.12 -9.89 -45.52
N PRO A 204 -7.01 -10.28 -44.86
CA PRO A 204 -6.71 -11.67 -44.59
C PRO A 204 -7.38 -12.15 -43.30
N THR A 205 -8.15 -13.22 -43.43
CA THR A 205 -8.73 -14.05 -42.35
C THR A 205 -7.63 -14.88 -41.68
N ALA A 206 -7.44 -14.73 -40.37
CA ALA A 206 -6.57 -15.59 -39.57
C ALA A 206 -7.41 -16.61 -38.79
N SER A 207 -7.12 -17.88 -39.04
CA SER A 207 -7.74 -19.08 -38.47
C SER A 207 -7.18 -19.42 -37.09
N LEU A 208 -8.11 -19.83 -36.23
CA LEU A 208 -7.90 -20.42 -34.91
C LEU A 208 -7.39 -21.87 -35.05
N SER A 209 -6.27 -22.20 -34.40
CA SER A 209 -5.83 -23.60 -34.22
C SER A 209 -5.60 -23.87 -32.73
N THR A 210 -6.35 -24.85 -32.26
CA THR A 210 -6.23 -25.55 -30.98
C THR A 210 -5.04 -26.50 -31.05
N ASP A 211 -4.12 -26.44 -30.08
CA ASP A 211 -3.13 -27.50 -29.87
C ASP A 211 -3.07 -27.83 -28.38
N ASP A 212 -3.47 -29.07 -28.09
CA ASP A 212 -3.39 -29.74 -26.80
C ASP A 212 -1.98 -30.33 -26.64
N ASN A 213 -1.27 -30.01 -25.56
CA ASN A 213 -0.04 -30.72 -25.16
C ASN A 213 0.02 -30.90 -23.64
N GLU A 214 -0.39 -32.11 -23.24
CA GLU A 214 0.33 -33.07 -22.39
C GLU A 214 1.58 -32.54 -21.65
N TYR A 215 1.51 -32.54 -20.32
CA TYR A 215 2.65 -32.26 -19.44
C TYR A 215 3.01 -33.51 -18.65
N ASP A 216 4.10 -34.14 -19.06
CA ASP A 216 4.84 -35.13 -18.29
C ASP A 216 5.67 -34.45 -17.19
N ALA A 217 5.72 -35.13 -16.05
CA ALA A 217 6.65 -34.86 -14.96
C ALA A 217 7.97 -35.60 -15.22
N ASP A 218 9.11 -34.93 -15.01
CA ASP A 218 10.25 -35.41 -14.21
C ASP A 218 11.56 -34.66 -14.54
N ASP A 219 12.28 -34.36 -13.46
CA ASP A 219 13.73 -34.26 -13.27
C ASP A 219 14.64 -33.07 -13.71
N GLU A 220 15.48 -32.74 -12.71
CA GLU A 220 16.85 -32.21 -12.65
C GLU A 220 17.24 -30.74 -12.91
N ALA A 221 17.74 -30.16 -11.80
CA ALA A 221 18.93 -29.34 -11.61
C ALA A 221 19.86 -29.05 -12.81
N GLY A 222 20.15 -27.76 -13.05
CA GLY A 222 21.32 -27.35 -13.82
C GLY A 222 21.34 -25.90 -14.33
N LEU A 223 22.07 -25.04 -13.60
CA LEU A 223 22.81 -23.84 -14.04
C LEU A 223 22.20 -22.83 -15.06
N LEU A 224 22.03 -21.61 -14.54
CA LEU A 224 22.51 -20.31 -15.05
C LEU A 224 22.62 -20.06 -16.57
N SER A 225 22.10 -18.88 -16.93
CA SER A 225 22.27 -18.17 -18.21
C SER A 225 21.29 -18.56 -19.30
N THR A 226 20.06 -18.03 -19.20
CA THR A 226 19.34 -17.29 -20.26
C THR A 226 18.02 -16.78 -19.66
N ARG A 227 18.05 -15.67 -18.90
CA ARG A 227 16.81 -14.98 -18.47
C ARG A 227 16.60 -13.76 -19.37
N ASN A 228 16.37 -14.05 -20.65
CA ASN A 228 15.80 -13.09 -21.58
C ASN A 228 14.35 -12.83 -21.17
N SER A 229 14.04 -11.55 -20.96
CA SER A 229 12.93 -10.89 -21.65
C SER A 229 11.55 -11.60 -21.64
N SER A 230 11.19 -12.28 -20.56
CA SER A 230 9.78 -12.39 -20.21
C SER A 230 9.39 -11.08 -19.56
N LYS A 231 8.77 -10.22 -20.37
CA LYS A 231 7.84 -9.20 -19.91
C LYS A 231 6.94 -9.87 -18.88
N GLU A 232 7.27 -9.70 -17.60
CA GLU A 232 6.24 -9.53 -16.59
C GLU A 232 5.39 -8.38 -17.11
N SER A 233 4.30 -8.71 -17.81
CA SER A 233 3.05 -8.00 -17.68
C SER A 233 2.68 -8.09 -16.20
N LEU A 234 3.44 -7.32 -15.41
CA LEU A 234 3.16 -6.95 -14.04
C LEU A 234 1.79 -6.33 -14.13
N ILE A 235 0.80 -7.18 -13.87
CA ILE A 235 -0.45 -6.89 -13.21
C ILE A 235 -0.77 -5.42 -13.42
N ASP A 236 -1.42 -5.13 -14.55
CA ASP A 236 -2.32 -3.99 -14.68
C ASP A 236 -3.41 -4.19 -13.61
N SER A 237 -2.99 -4.09 -12.35
CA SER A 237 -3.86 -3.99 -11.20
C SER A 237 -4.65 -2.74 -11.54
N PRO A 238 -5.97 -2.87 -11.78
CA PRO A 238 -6.81 -1.84 -12.37
C PRO A 238 -6.38 -0.56 -11.72
N ALA A 239 -5.74 0.26 -12.56
CA ALA A 239 -5.12 1.48 -12.15
C ALA A 239 -6.13 2.15 -11.23
N TYR A 240 -5.74 2.37 -9.97
CA TYR A 240 -6.43 3.31 -9.11
C TYR A 240 -6.58 4.55 -9.98
N THR A 241 -7.77 4.76 -10.53
CA THR A 241 -7.93 5.56 -11.75
C THR A 241 -7.32 6.91 -11.46
N GLU A 242 -6.29 7.32 -12.23
CA GLU A 242 -5.49 8.52 -11.95
C GLU A 242 -6.36 9.77 -11.74
N GLU A 243 -7.58 9.75 -12.27
CA GLU A 243 -8.63 10.76 -12.11
C GLU A 243 -8.99 11.05 -10.64
N GLN A 244 -8.97 10.05 -9.75
CA GLN A 244 -9.19 10.26 -8.31
C GLN A 244 -8.00 10.91 -7.58
N ARG A 245 -6.85 11.11 -8.23
CA ARG A 245 -5.62 11.56 -7.54
C ARG A 245 -5.38 13.06 -7.57
N SER A 246 -6.04 13.79 -8.47
CA SER A 246 -5.93 15.26 -8.55
C SER A 246 -6.99 16.01 -7.75
N GLU A 247 -7.88 15.31 -7.04
CA GLU A 247 -8.90 15.95 -6.22
C GLU A 247 -8.29 16.47 -4.92
N THR A 248 -8.14 17.80 -4.82
CA THR A 248 -7.93 18.46 -3.54
C THR A 248 -9.13 18.17 -2.63
N ILE A 249 -8.87 17.72 -1.41
CA ILE A 249 -9.93 17.55 -0.41
C ILE A 249 -10.02 18.85 0.37
N ASP A 250 -11.24 19.38 0.49
CA ASP A 250 -11.52 20.50 1.39
C ASP A 250 -11.68 19.96 2.82
N VAL A 251 -10.62 20.09 3.63
CA VAL A 251 -10.63 19.71 5.04
C VAL A 251 -10.68 20.99 5.86
N CYS A 252 -11.83 21.25 6.49
CA CYS A 252 -12.04 22.44 7.32
C CYS A 252 -11.82 23.78 6.59
N GLY A 253 -12.17 23.88 5.29
CA GLY A 253 -11.96 25.08 4.47
C GLY A 253 -10.56 25.18 3.85
N LEU A 254 -9.68 24.21 4.13
CA LEU A 254 -8.35 24.14 3.55
C LEU A 254 -8.33 23.11 2.43
N LYS A 255 -8.00 23.56 1.21
CA LYS A 255 -7.74 22.69 0.06
C LYS A 255 -6.40 21.99 0.26
N LEU A 256 -6.44 20.77 0.78
CA LEU A 256 -5.25 19.94 0.99
C LEU A 256 -5.13 18.88 -0.10
N SER A 257 -3.88 18.57 -0.48
CA SER A 257 -3.61 17.42 -1.33
C SER A 257 -3.93 16.12 -0.59
N ARG A 258 -4.56 15.15 -1.26
CA ARG A 258 -4.80 13.79 -0.73
C ARG A 258 -3.53 13.18 -0.15
N PHE A 259 -2.39 13.37 -0.81
CA PHE A 259 -1.11 12.89 -0.32
C PHE A 259 -0.75 13.49 1.04
N SER A 260 -0.89 14.81 1.20
CA SER A 260 -0.62 15.50 2.47
C SER A 260 -1.57 15.04 3.57
N VAL A 261 -2.86 14.84 3.25
CA VAL A 261 -3.85 14.30 4.20
C VAL A 261 -3.48 12.88 4.61
N GLY A 262 -3.09 12.02 3.66
CA GLY A 262 -2.66 10.66 3.95
C GLY A 262 -1.38 10.58 4.78
N LEU A 263 -0.44 11.51 4.54
CA LEU A 263 0.77 11.63 5.34
C LEU A 263 0.45 12.09 6.77
N ALA A 264 -0.40 13.11 6.92
CA ALA A 264 -0.84 13.59 8.24
C ALA A 264 -1.57 12.50 9.03
N ALA A 265 -2.45 11.75 8.36
CA ALA A 265 -3.13 10.59 8.91
C ALA A 265 -2.12 9.51 9.38
N SER A 266 -1.08 9.25 8.60
CA SER A 266 -0.03 8.28 8.95
C SER A 266 0.77 8.72 10.19
N VAL A 267 1.11 10.01 10.29
CA VAL A 267 1.76 10.56 11.49
C VAL A 267 0.86 10.45 12.71
N TYR A 268 -0.43 10.78 12.57
CA TYR A 268 -1.41 10.66 13.65
C TYR A 268 -1.57 9.20 14.13
N ASN A 269 -1.69 8.25 13.20
CA ASN A 269 -1.72 6.82 13.52
C ASN A 269 -0.46 6.38 14.26
N GLY A 270 0.72 6.77 13.80
CA GLY A 270 1.97 6.43 14.48
C GLY A 270 2.06 7.02 15.89
N ALA A 271 1.61 8.26 16.06
CA ALA A 271 1.64 8.93 17.36
C ALA A 271 0.68 8.29 18.37
N LEU A 272 -0.56 8.00 17.95
CA LEU A 272 -1.51 7.27 18.79
C LEU A 272 -1.06 5.82 19.06
N GLY A 273 -0.54 5.14 18.02
CA GLY A 273 -0.06 3.77 18.12
C GLY A 273 1.09 3.62 19.11
N GLY A 274 2.07 4.53 19.08
CA GLY A 274 3.15 4.58 20.08
C GLY A 274 2.65 4.93 21.47
N SER A 275 1.65 5.81 21.58
CA SER A 275 1.06 6.20 22.87
C SER A 275 0.20 5.11 23.50
N ALA A 276 -0.39 4.21 22.71
CA ALA A 276 -1.17 3.07 23.19
C ALA A 276 -0.35 2.07 24.04
N ILE A 277 0.99 2.15 23.98
CA ILE A 277 1.90 1.34 24.80
C ILE A 277 2.00 1.86 26.24
N VAL A 278 1.80 3.18 26.47
CA VAL A 278 1.93 3.78 27.80
C VAL A 278 0.97 3.16 28.81
N PRO A 279 -0.35 3.05 28.53
CA PRO A 279 -1.29 2.41 29.44
C PRO A 279 -0.87 0.97 29.79
N MET A 280 -0.37 0.19 28.82
CA MET A 280 0.05 -1.19 29.06
C MET A 280 1.23 -1.31 30.02
N HIS A 281 2.12 -0.31 30.08
CA HIS A 281 3.21 -0.35 31.05
C HIS A 281 2.72 -0.22 32.50
N TYR A 282 1.60 0.50 32.71
CA TYR A 282 0.98 0.68 34.03
C TYR A 282 0.04 -0.45 34.44
N SER A 283 -0.14 -1.50 33.62
CA SER A 283 -1.03 -2.63 33.91
C SER A 283 -0.43 -3.71 34.81
N LYS A 284 0.58 -3.38 35.62
CA LYS A 284 1.23 -4.33 36.54
C LYS A 284 0.47 -4.47 37.86
#